data_AF-A0A2E0M4A2-F1
#
_entry.id   AF-A0A2E0M4A2-F1
#
_cell.length_a   1.000
_cell.length_b   1.000
_cell.length_c   1.000
_cell.angle_alpha   90.00
_cell.angle_beta   90.00
_cell.angle_gamma   90.00
#
_symmetry.space_group_name_H-M   'P 1'
#
loop_
_entity.id
_entity.type
_entity.pdbx_description
1 polymer ?
#
loop_
_entity_poly.entity_id
_entity_poly.type
_entity_poly.pdbx_seq_one_letter_code
_entity_poly.pdbx_strand_id
1 'polypeptide(L)' 'MLNERDLSGMAALSICEAMLLTLNDHKLLPEHEIVNILRDAAASHKNAIGTDDEVEAHRAVADLINQIISGGNSVRRP' A
#
# COMPACT_ATOMS: atom_id res chain seq x y z
N MET A 1 -19.57 14.05 -2.37
CA MET A 1 -18.39 14.89 -2.08
C MET A 1 -17.38 13.98 -1.41
N LEU A 2 -16.11 14.00 -1.83
CA LEU A 2 -15.04 13.31 -1.11
C LEU A 2 -14.91 13.94 0.28
N ASN A 3 -14.78 13.11 1.31
CA ASN A 3 -14.54 13.61 2.66
C ASN A 3 -13.03 13.83 2.89
N GLU A 4 -12.66 14.49 3.99
CA GLU A 4 -11.26 14.80 4.31
C GLU A 4 -10.40 13.52 4.49
N ARG A 5 -10.99 12.42 4.97
CA ARG A 5 -10.28 11.13 5.09
C ARG A 5 -9.99 10.53 3.72
N ASP A 6 -10.92 10.61 2.77
CA ASP A 6 -10.71 10.13 1.40
C ASP A 6 -9.59 10.92 0.72
N LEU A 7 -9.59 12.25 0.88
CA LEU A 7 -8.53 13.13 0.35
C LEU A 7 -7.18 12.84 1.00
N SER A 8 -7.15 12.64 2.32
CA SER A 8 -5.94 12.29 3.07
C SER A 8 -5.41 10.92 2.66
N GLY A 9 -6.29 9.94 2.43
CA GLY A 9 -5.92 8.61 1.94
C GLY A 9 -5.30 8.64 0.54
N MET A 10 -5.90 9.40 -0.39
CA MET A 10 -5.33 9.60 -1.72
C MET A 10 -3.97 10.29 -1.66
N ALA A 11 -3.84 11.37 -0.86
CA ALA A 11 -2.57 12.07 -0.71
C ALA A 11 -1.47 11.16 -0.13
N ALA A 12 -1.78 10.38 0.91
CA ALA A 12 -0.84 9.44 1.51
C ALA A 12 -0.38 8.37 0.50
N LEU A 13 -1.33 7.78 -0.25
CA LEU A 13 -1.01 6.80 -1.28
C LEU A 13 -0.08 7.39 -2.35
N SER A 14 -0.42 8.56 -2.91
CA SER A 14 0.40 9.23 -3.92
C SER A 14 1.81 9.58 -3.42
N ILE A 15 1.95 9.99 -2.16
CA ILE A 15 3.26 10.26 -1.56
C ILE A 15 4.07 8.97 -1.45
N CYS A 16 3.47 7.89 -0.94
CA CYS A 16 4.14 6.60 -0.81
C CYS A 16 4.55 6.03 -2.18
N GLU A 17 3.70 6.13 -3.20
CA GLU A 17 4.01 5.70 -4.56
C GLU A 17 5.21 6.47 -5.13
N ALA A 18 5.21 7.79 -5.02
CA ALA A 18 6.33 8.62 -5.48
C ALA A 18 7.64 8.27 -4.75
N MET A 19 7.57 7.99 -3.45
CA MET A 19 8.72 7.55 -2.66
C MET A 19 9.25 6.19 -3.14
N LEU A 20 8.38 5.18 -3.31
CA LEU A 20 8.78 3.85 -3.75
C LEU A 20 9.38 3.88 -5.17
N LEU A 21 8.78 4.66 -6.08
CA LEU A 21 9.33 4.89 -7.42
C LEU A 21 10.71 5.54 -7.35
N THR A 22 10.88 6.57 -6.53
CA THR A 22 12.19 7.24 -6.36
C THR A 22 13.24 6.27 -5.81
N LEU A 23 12.90 5.45 -4.82
CA LEU A 23 13.82 4.45 -4.26
C LEU A 23 14.20 3.39 -5.30
N ASN A 24 13.25 2.99 -6.16
CA ASN A 24 13.53 2.07 -7.26
C ASN A 24 14.42 2.69 -8.34
N ASP A 25 14.09 3.91 -8.78
CA ASP A 25 14.78 4.61 -9.86
C ASP A 25 16.24 4.90 -9.51
N HIS A 26 16.49 5.24 -8.25
CA HIS A 26 17.83 5.45 -7.72
C HIS A 26 18.55 4.15 -7.33
N LYS A 27 17.95 2.98 -7.59
CA LYS A 27 18.48 1.64 -7.27
C LYS A 27 18.80 1.44 -5.79
N LEU A 28 18.08 2.15 -4.92
CA LEU A 28 18.19 2.02 -3.47
C LEU A 28 17.39 0.82 -2.96
N LEU A 29 16.25 0.53 -3.61
CA LEU A 29 15.46 -0.67 -3.36
C LEU A 29 15.08 -1.33 -4.70
N PRO A 30 15.52 -2.56 -4.98
CA PRO A 30 15.05 -3.30 -6.13
C PRO A 30 13.55 -3.61 -6.01
N GLU A 31 12.91 -3.85 -7.14
CA GLU A 31 11.46 -4.08 -7.24
C GLU A 31 10.94 -5.17 -6.29
N HIS A 32 11.67 -6.29 -6.16
CA HIS A 32 11.23 -7.39 -5.29
C HIS A 32 11.23 -7.00 -3.80
N GLU A 33 12.10 -6.09 -3.37
CA GLU A 33 12.09 -5.58 -2.00
C GLU A 33 10.91 -4.65 -1.76
N ILE A 34 10.55 -3.82 -2.74
CA ILE A 34 9.32 -3.01 -2.68
C ILE A 34 8.08 -3.90 -2.57
N VAL A 35 8.00 -4.97 -3.37
CA VAL A 35 6.90 -5.93 -3.27
C VAL A 35 6.87 -6.62 -1.91
N ASN A 36 8.02 -6.96 -1.34
CA ASN A 36 8.08 -7.55 0.00
C ASN A 36 7.59 -6.58 1.08
N ILE A 37 7.98 -5.30 1.03
CA ILE A 37 7.47 -4.27 1.95
C ILE A 37 5.94 -4.20 1.90
N LEU A 38 5.36 -4.21 0.69
CA LEU A 38 3.91 -4.18 0.53
C LEU A 38 3.25 -5.47 1.06
N ARG A 39 3.87 -6.64 0.86
CA ARG A 39 3.39 -7.91 1.41
C ARG A 39 3.43 -7.93 2.93
N ASP A 40 4.48 -7.39 3.54
CA ASP A 40 4.62 -7.29 4.98
C ASP A 40 3.56 -6.35 5.57
N ALA A 41 3.28 -5.23 4.90
CA ALA A 41 2.17 -4.34 5.26
C ALA A 41 0.82 -5.06 5.18
N ALA A 42 0.53 -5.76 4.08
CA ALA A 42 -0.70 -6.53 3.92
C ALA A 42 -0.84 -7.62 5.00
N ALA A 43 0.24 -8.33 5.32
CA ALA A 43 0.26 -9.34 6.37
C ALA A 43 0.01 -8.74 7.76
N SER A 44 0.59 -7.58 8.05
CA SER A 44 0.39 -6.86 9.31
C SER A 44 -1.08 -6.45 9.48
N HIS A 45 -1.71 -5.93 8.42
CA HIS A 45 -3.13 -5.62 8.42
C HIS A 45 -4.01 -6.87 8.54
N LYS A 46 -3.73 -7.93 7.77
CA LYS A 46 -4.49 -9.19 7.83
C LYS A 46 -4.50 -9.82 9.22
N ASN A 47 -3.41 -9.68 9.97
CA ASN A 47 -3.24 -10.26 11.30
C ASN A 47 -3.56 -9.28 12.45
N ALA A 48 -4.09 -8.09 12.14
CA ALA A 48 -4.47 -7.12 13.16
C ALA A 48 -5.57 -7.68 14.07
N ILE A 49 -5.46 -7.37 15.37
CA ILE A 49 -6.43 -7.75 16.40
C ILE A 49 -7.15 -6.50 16.88
N GLY A 50 -8.43 -6.62 17.21
CA GLY A 50 -9.28 -5.49 17.63
C GLY A 50 -10.74 -5.91 17.73
N THR A 51 -11.62 -4.91 17.75
CA THR A 51 -13.06 -5.10 17.55
C THR A 51 -13.35 -5.65 16.15
N ASP A 52 -14.53 -6.24 15.95
CA ASP A 52 -14.92 -6.79 14.65
C ASP A 52 -14.85 -5.72 13.53
N ASP A 53 -15.27 -4.48 13.82
CA ASP A 53 -15.22 -3.36 12.88
C ASP A 53 -13.77 -2.96 12.52
N GLU A 54 -12.86 -2.96 13.51
CA GLU A 54 -11.44 -2.67 13.27
C GLU A 54 -10.78 -3.78 12.45
N VAL A 55 -11.06 -5.05 12.77
CA VAL A 55 -10.54 -6.21 12.04
C VAL A 55 -11.02 -6.17 10.59
N GLU A 56 -12.28 -5.84 10.34
CA GLU A 56 -12.82 -5.73 8.99
C GLU A 56 -12.17 -4.58 8.20
N ALA A 57 -11.98 -3.42 8.85
CA ALA A 57 -11.26 -2.30 8.24
C ALA A 57 -9.81 -2.69 7.88
N HIS A 58 -9.11 -3.39 8.78
CA HIS A 58 -7.75 -3.85 8.52
C HIS A 58 -7.72 -4.87 7.36
N ARG A 59 -8.69 -5.79 7.27
CA ARG A 59 -8.79 -6.74 6.14
C ARG A 59 -9.00 -6.01 4.82
N ALA A 60 -9.90 -5.03 4.78
CA ALA A 60 -10.12 -4.22 3.58
C ALA A 60 -8.83 -3.50 3.10
N VAL A 61 -8.00 -3.01 4.03
CA VAL A 61 -6.69 -2.44 3.70
C VAL A 61 -5.74 -3.50 3.15
N ALA A 62 -5.67 -4.68 3.75
CA ALA A 62 -4.82 -5.77 3.25
C ALA A 62 -5.21 -6.19 1.82
N ASP A 63 -6.51 -6.28 1.53
CA ASP A 63 -7.01 -6.61 0.20
C ASP A 63 -6.66 -5.53 -0.83
N LEU A 64 -6.78 -4.25 -0.47
CA LEU A 64 -6.37 -3.13 -1.32
C LEU A 64 -4.87 -3.18 -1.65
N ILE A 65 -4.01 -3.45 -0.66
CA ILE A 65 -2.56 -3.58 -0.88
C ILE A 65 -2.26 -4.74 -1.85
N ASN A 66 -2.94 -5.89 -1.67
CA ASN A 66 -2.79 -7.03 -2.58
C ASN A 66 -3.24 -6.70 -4.01
N GLN A 67 -4.27 -5.87 -4.18
CA GLN A 67 -4.70 -5.37 -5.49
C GLN A 67 -3.64 -4.45 -6.13
N ILE A 68 -3.00 -3.56 -5.35
CA ILE A 68 -1.90 -2.70 -5.83
C ILE A 68 -0.73 -3.53 -6.35
N ILE A 69 -0.34 -4.57 -5.59
CA ILE A 69 0.72 -5.51 -5.99
C ILE A 69 0.33 -6.21 -7.31
N SER A 70 -0.91 -6.71 -7.40
CA SER A 70 -1.41 -7.45 -8.57
C SER A 70 -1.55 -6.58 -9.82
N GLY A 71 -1.90 -5.30 -9.65
CA GLY A 71 -2.01 -4.33 -10.74
C GLY A 71 -0.66 -3.86 -11.28
N GLY A 72 0.45 -4.17 -10.60
CA GLY A 72 1.79 -3.68 -10.96
C GLY A 72 1.96 -2.17 -10.79
N ASN A 73 1.05 -1.50 -10.09
CA ASN A 73 1.10 -0.06 -9.86
C ASN A 73 2.26 0.36 -8.94
N SER A 74 2.83 -0.57 -8.18
CA SER A 74 3.93 -0.29 -7.26
C SER A 74 5.26 0.06 -7.93
N VAL A 75 5.41 -0.19 -9.25
CA VAL A 75 6.72 -0.11 -9.93
C VAL A 75 6.64 0.17 -11.44
N ARG A 76 5.44 0.33 -12.00
CA ARG A 76 5.26 0.33 -13.46
C ARG A 76 6.04 1.45 -14.12
N ARG A 77 6.96 1.09 -15.02
CA ARG A 77 7.42 1.95 -16.12
C ARG A 77 6.56 1.66 -17.36
N PRO A 78 6.33 2.65 -18.25
CA PRO A 78 5.76 2.43 -19.58
C PRO A 78 6.66 1.53 -20.45
#